data_AF-A0A3S4J0A7-F1
#
_entry.id   AF-A0A3S4J0A7-F1
#
_cell.length_a   1.000
_cell.length_b   1.000
_cell.length_c   1.000
_cell.angle_alpha   90.00
_cell.angle_beta   90.00
_cell.angle_gamma   90.00
#
_symmetry.space_group_name_H-M   'P 1'
#
loop_
_entity.id
_entity.type
_entity.pdbx_description
1 polymer ?
#
loop_
_entity_poly.entity_id
_entity_poly.type
_entity_poly.pdbx_seq_one_letter_code
_entity_poly.pdbx_strand_id
1 'polypeptide(L)' 'MPKPPGQVNETTENIGARRLHTVLERLMEEISYNASDLHGQNITIDAEYVSKHLDALVADEDLSRFIL' A
#
# COMPACT_ATOMS: atom_id res chain seq x y z
N MET A 1 -13.44 -23.68 -24.98
CA MET A 1 -12.01 -23.41 -25.15
C MET A 1 -11.49 -22.80 -23.86
N PRO A 2 -10.44 -23.36 -23.21
CA PRO A 2 -9.85 -22.76 -22.02
C PRO A 2 -9.04 -21.51 -22.43
N LYS A 3 -9.16 -20.42 -21.66
CA LYS A 3 -8.46 -19.16 -21.93
C LYS A 3 -6.95 -19.29 -21.67
N PRO A 4 -6.08 -18.63 -22.46
CA PRO A 4 -4.63 -18.68 -22.29
C PRO A 4 -4.18 -17.95 -21.00
N PRO A 5 -3.09 -18.42 -20.34
CA PRO A 5 -2.64 -17.92 -19.04
C PRO A 5 -2.18 -16.45 -19.05
N GLY A 6 -1.80 -15.89 -20.20
CA GLY A 6 -1.34 -14.50 -20.32
C GLY A 6 -2.43 -13.47 -19.98
N GLN A 7 -3.69 -13.78 -20.25
CA GLN A 7 -4.78 -12.84 -19.98
C GLN A 7 -5.11 -12.72 -18.48
N VAL A 8 -4.80 -13.76 -17.70
CA VAL A 8 -4.97 -13.73 -16.24
C VAL A 8 -3.85 -12.90 -15.63
N ASN A 9 -2.61 -13.08 -16.10
CA ASN A 9 -1.46 -12.30 -15.62
C ASN A 9 -1.61 -10.79 -15.88
N GLU A 10 -2.09 -10.37 -17.05
CA GLU A 10 -2.32 -8.94 -17.33
C GLU A 10 -3.39 -8.30 -16.43
N THR A 11 -4.38 -9.09 -15.98
CA THR A 11 -5.43 -8.62 -15.08
C THR A 11 -4.93 -8.60 -13.62
N THR A 12 -4.08 -9.56 -13.24
CA THR A 12 -3.51 -9.70 -11.89
C THR A 12 -2.32 -8.77 -11.65
N GLU A 13 -1.46 -8.52 -12.64
CA GLU A 13 -0.37 -7.52 -12.56
C GLU A 13 -0.91 -6.10 -12.34
N ASN A 14 -2.07 -5.79 -12.94
CA ASN A 14 -2.75 -4.51 -12.78
C ASN A 14 -3.28 -4.29 -11.35
N ILE A 15 -3.62 -5.36 -10.62
CA ILE A 15 -4.00 -5.27 -9.21
C ILE A 15 -2.75 -5.21 -8.32
N GLY A 16 -1.67 -5.92 -8.67
CA GLY A 16 -0.41 -5.87 -7.93
C GLY A 16 0.20 -4.46 -7.85
N ALA A 17 0.27 -3.75 -8.97
CA ALA A 17 0.76 -2.36 -9.00
C ALA A 17 -0.20 -1.38 -8.32
N ARG A 18 -1.52 -1.58 -8.45
CA ARG A 18 -2.53 -0.76 -7.77
C ARG A 18 -2.53 -0.96 -6.26
N ARG A 19 -2.32 -2.20 -5.80
CA ARG A 19 -2.14 -2.54 -4.39
C ARG A 19 -0.96 -1.80 -3.78
N LEU A 20 0.18 -1.81 -4.45
CA LEU A 20 1.36 -1.02 -4.06
C LEU A 20 1.02 0.46 -3.99
N HIS A 21 0.26 0.98 -4.96
CA HIS A 21 -0.17 2.38 -4.97
C HIS A 21 -1.01 2.73 -3.73
N THR A 22 -2.02 1.93 -3.40
CA THR A 22 -2.90 2.16 -2.25
C THR A 22 -2.15 2.04 -0.92
N VAL A 23 -1.24 1.08 -0.79
CA VAL A 23 -0.38 0.95 0.40
C VAL A 23 0.51 2.18 0.55
N LEU A 24 1.10 2.66 -0.54
CA LEU A 24 2.02 3.80 -0.52
C LEU A 24 1.28 5.11 -0.22
N GLU A 25 0.07 5.31 -0.76
CA GLU A 25 -0.80 6.43 -0.41
C GLU A 25 -1.14 6.45 1.08
N ARG A 26 -1.57 5.32 1.64
CA ARG A 26 -1.87 5.18 3.08
C ARG A 26 -0.65 5.48 3.95
N LEU A 27 0.50 4.96 3.56
CA LEU A 27 1.73 5.12 4.32
C LEU A 27 2.25 6.57 4.30
N MET A 28 1.99 7.28 3.19
CA MET A 28 2.32 8.69 3.05
C MET A 28 1.23 9.63 3.58
N GLU A 29 0.02 9.15 3.87
CA GLU A 29 -1.11 9.97 4.34
C GLU A 29 -0.77 10.72 5.63
N GLU A 30 -0.22 10.02 6.62
CA GLU A 30 0.15 10.62 7.90
C GLU A 30 1.31 11.61 7.75
N ILE A 31 2.27 11.31 6.89
CA ILE A 31 3.39 12.22 6.57
C ILE A 31 2.87 13.47 5.86
N SER A 32 1.94 13.31 4.92
CA SER A 32 1.33 14.41 4.15
C SER A 32 0.49 15.32 5.05
N TYR A 33 -0.29 14.72 5.98
CA TYR A 33 -1.07 15.47 6.96
C TYR A 33 -0.18 16.30 7.89
N ASN A 34 0.87 15.69 8.42
CA ASN A 34 1.80 16.34 9.33
C ASN A 34 2.93 17.11 8.60
N ALA A 35 2.94 17.16 7.27
CA ALA A 35 4.03 17.74 6.48
C ALA A 35 4.29 19.21 6.83
N SER A 36 3.24 19.94 7.18
CA SER A 36 3.33 21.35 7.61
C SER A 36 4.11 21.51 8.92
N ASP A 37 3.97 20.56 9.84
CA ASP A 37 4.65 20.54 11.15
C ASP A 37 6.03 19.87 11.08
N LEU A 38 6.25 19.05 10.05
CA LEU A 38 7.49 18.31 9.80
C LEU A 38 8.48 19.07 8.90
N HIS A 39 8.20 20.35 8.62
CA HIS A 39 9.02 21.17 7.72
C HIS A 39 10.48 21.26 8.19
N GLY A 40 11.42 20.82 7.35
CA GLY A 40 12.85 20.79 7.67
C GLY A 40 13.33 19.56 8.46
N GLN A 41 12.45 18.60 8.73
CA GLN A 41 12.80 17.32 9.36
C GLN A 41 13.03 16.23 8.30
N ASN A 42 14.00 15.34 8.54
CA ASN A 42 14.20 14.14 7.73
C ASN A 42 13.42 12.99 8.34
N ILE A 43 12.43 12.50 7.60
CA ILE A 43 11.66 11.32 7.99
C ILE A 43 12.28 10.10 7.31
N THR A 44 12.66 9.11 8.10
CA THR A 44 13.15 7.83 7.59
C THR A 44 12.00 6.83 7.60
N ILE A 45 11.64 6.33 6.43
CA ILE A 45 10.67 5.24 6.29
C ILE A 45 11.46 3.94 6.30
N ASP A 46 11.50 3.28 7.45
CA ASP A 46 12.14 1.98 7.63
C ASP A 46 11.11 0.84 7.69
N ALA A 47 11.60 -0.40 7.81
CA ALA A 47 10.74 -1.57 7.87
C ALA A 47 9.83 -1.58 9.12
N GLU A 48 10.26 -0.97 10.22
CA GLU A 48 9.46 -0.87 11.45
C GLU A 48 8.30 0.10 11.27
N TYR A 49 8.55 1.27 10.65
CA TYR A 49 7.53 2.24 10.26
C TYR A 49 6.49 1.58 9.34
N VAL A 50 6.95 0.85 8.32
CA VAL A 50 6.09 0.14 7.37
C VAL A 50 5.26 -0.93 8.08
N SER A 51 5.87 -1.76 8.93
CA SER A 51 5.15 -2.78 9.71
C SER A 51 4.08 -2.16 10.59
N LYS A 52 4.41 -1.11 11.35
CA LYS A 52 3.46 -0.46 12.25
C LYS A 52 2.21 0.06 11.52
N HIS A 53 2.37 0.61 10.31
CA HIS A 53 1.25 1.12 9.51
C HIS A 53 0.47 0.01 8.81
N LEU A 54 1.15 -1.05 8.37
CA LEU A 54 0.52 -2.20 7.71
C LEU A 54 -0.12 -3.17 8.71
N ASP A 55 0.40 -3.32 9.93
CA ASP A 55 -0.12 -4.23 10.95
C ASP A 55 -1.52 -3.80 11.39
N ALA A 56 -1.74 -2.48 11.52
CA ALA A 56 -3.06 -1.92 11.76
C ALA A 56 -4.05 -2.20 10.60
N LEU A 57 -3.53 -2.33 9.39
CA LEU A 57 -4.30 -2.54 8.17
C LEU A 57 -4.58 -4.03 7.90
N VAL A 58 -3.65 -4.91 8.28
CA VAL A 58 -3.77 -6.37 8.21
C VAL A 58 -4.68 -6.91 9.31
N ALA A 59 -4.75 -6.23 10.46
CA ALA A 59 -5.71 -6.56 11.51
C ALA A 59 -7.18 -6.36 11.07
N ASP A 60 -7.42 -5.56 10.03
CA ASP A 60 -8.73 -5.35 9.44
C ASP A 60 -8.90 -6.24 8.20
N GLU A 61 -9.53 -7.40 8.42
CA GLU A 61 -9.70 -8.45 7.42
C GLU A 61 -10.42 -7.96 6.15
N ASP A 62 -11.33 -6.99 6.30
CA ASP A 62 -12.06 -6.41 5.18
C ASP A 62 -11.19 -5.39 4.43
N LEU A 63 -10.41 -4.55 5.11
CA LEU A 63 -9.43 -3.68 4.45
C LEU A 63 -8.34 -4.47 3.71
N SER A 64 -7.89 -5.58 4.30
CA SER A 64 -6.92 -6.47 3.67
C SER A 64 -7.45 -7.00 2.33
N ARG A 65 -8.75 -7.30 2.20
CA ARG A 65 -9.36 -7.76 0.95
C ARG A 65 -9.55 -6.67 -0.10
N PHE A 66 -9.62 -5.40 0.31
CA PHE A 66 -9.70 -4.27 -0.62
C PHE A 66 -8.33 -3.77 -1.09
N ILE A 67 -7.29 -4.04 -0.29
CA ILE A 67 -5.93 -3.56 -0.55
C ILE A 67 -5.04 -4.69 -1.08
N LEU A 68 -5.25 -5.97 -0.71
CA LEU A 68 -4.38 -7.11 -1.06
C LEU A 68 -4.91 -7.99 -2.20
#